data_AF-A0A2I0QJW1-F1
#
_entry.id   AF-A0A2I0QJW1-F1
#
_cell.length_a   1.000
_cell.length_b   1.000
_cell.length_c   1.000
_cell.angle_alpha   90.00
_cell.angle_beta   90.00
_cell.angle_gamma   90.00
#
_symmetry.space_group_name_H-M   'P 1'
#
loop_
_entity.id
_entity.type
_entity.pdbx_description
1 polymer ?
#
loop_
_entity_poly.entity_id
_entity_poly.type
_entity_poly.pdbx_seq_one_letter_code
_entity_poly.pdbx_strand_id
1 'polypeptide(L)'
;MAERAKIEKFYSLWILEQEKLINSYVYDGTGNLNPTRHKFFHYVQLLERFLNEQIDEIEKINILSGIRGVGKTTLLGQLYFAPKFISKSQ
;
A
#
# COMPACT_ATOMS: atom_id res chain seq x y z
N MET A 1 5.92 -22.70 -23.99
CA MET A 1 7.02 -21.72 -23.85
C MET A 1 6.57 -20.28 -24.09
N ALA A 2 5.83 -19.97 -25.17
CA ALA A 2 5.37 -18.61 -25.47
C ALA A 2 4.46 -17.96 -24.39
N GLU A 3 3.64 -18.76 -23.72
CA GLU A 3 2.72 -18.28 -22.68
C GLU A 3 3.45 -17.92 -21.38
N ARG A 4 4.42 -18.74 -20.97
CA ARG A 4 5.30 -18.48 -19.83
C ARG A 4 6.11 -17.20 -20.01
N ALA A 5 6.67 -16.99 -21.21
CA ALA A 5 7.39 -15.77 -21.55
C ALA A 5 6.49 -14.51 -21.53
N LYS A 6 5.21 -14.64 -21.92
CA LYS A 6 4.23 -13.54 -21.78
C LYS A 6 3.95 -13.21 -20.32
N ILE A 7 3.77 -14.24 -19.47
CA ILE A 7 3.53 -14.06 -18.04
C ILE A 7 4.73 -13.41 -17.35
N GLU A 8 5.95 -13.87 -17.63
CA GLU A 8 7.18 -13.30 -17.07
C GLU A 8 7.39 -11.84 -17.52
N LYS A 9 7.11 -11.54 -18.79
CA LYS A 9 7.15 -10.17 -19.32
C LYS A 9 6.11 -9.26 -18.64
N PHE A 10 4.90 -9.76 -18.44
CA PHE A 10 3.85 -9.03 -17.71
C PHE A 10 4.28 -8.73 -16.27
N TYR A 11 4.77 -9.72 -15.52
CA TYR A 11 5.24 -9.51 -14.15
C TYR A 11 6.40 -8.54 -14.08
N SER A 12 7.35 -8.60 -15.01
CA SER A 12 8.48 -7.68 -15.07
C SER A 12 8.01 -6.24 -15.26
N LEU A 13 7.09 -6.00 -16.20
CA LEU A 13 6.50 -4.67 -16.43
C LEU A 13 5.65 -4.21 -15.25
N TRP A 14 4.88 -5.13 -14.65
CA TRP A 14 4.04 -4.86 -13.49
C TRP A 14 4.87 -4.36 -12.31
N ILE A 15 5.97 -5.06 -11.99
CA ILE A 15 6.91 -4.69 -10.93
C ILE A 15 7.53 -3.32 -11.21
N LEU A 16 7.93 -3.07 -12.46
CA LEU A 16 8.56 -1.81 -12.87
C LEU A 16 7.63 -0.60 -12.69
N GLU A 17 6.34 -0.77 -12.97
CA GLU A 17 5.34 0.28 -12.79
C GLU A 17 4.76 0.34 -11.37
N GLN A 18 5.03 -0.65 -10.51
CA GLN A 18 4.50 -0.65 -9.13
C GLN A 18 4.93 0.59 -8.37
N GLU A 19 6.20 0.98 -8.45
CA GLU A 19 6.72 2.12 -7.70
C GLU A 19 6.02 3.42 -8.08
N LYS A 20 5.79 3.63 -9.37
CA LYS A 20 5.06 4.78 -9.90
C LYS A 20 3.59 4.77 -9.47
N LEU A 21 2.94 3.60 -9.53
CA LEU A 21 1.55 3.42 -9.11
C LEU A 21 1.39 3.68 -7.61
N ILE A 22 2.29 3.14 -6.82
CA ILE A 22 2.37 3.29 -5.37
C ILE A 22 2.62 4.75 -4.98
N ASN A 23 3.54 5.45 -5.67
CA ASN A 23 3.78 6.88 -5.45
C ASN A 23 2.56 7.75 -5.77
N SER A 24 1.75 7.39 -6.79
CA SER A 24 0.54 8.14 -7.14
C SER A 24 -0.54 8.12 -6.04
N TYR A 25 -0.45 7.18 -5.10
CA TYR A 25 -1.34 7.14 -3.94
C TYR A 25 -0.92 8.08 -2.82
N VAL A 26 0.36 8.45 -2.79
CA VAL A 26 0.93 9.36 -1.79
C VAL A 26 0.98 10.78 -2.32
N TYR A 27 1.38 10.94 -3.57
CA TYR A 27 1.61 12.22 -4.21
C TYR A 27 0.69 12.41 -5.41
N ASP A 28 0.28 13.65 -5.65
CA ASP A 28 -0.41 14.03 -6.88
C ASP A 28 0.58 14.16 -8.06
N GLY A 29 0.05 14.44 -9.26
CA GLY A 29 0.86 14.60 -10.47
C GLY A 29 1.83 15.79 -10.45
N THR A 30 1.75 16.65 -9.45
CA THR A 30 2.65 17.79 -9.22
C THR A 30 3.68 17.54 -8.12
N GLY A 31 3.63 16.37 -7.47
CA GLY A 31 4.53 15.99 -6.38
C GLY A 31 4.04 16.43 -4.99
N ASN A 32 2.85 17.01 -4.86
CA ASN A 32 2.29 17.39 -3.56
C ASN A 32 1.60 16.19 -2.90
N LEU A 33 1.51 16.20 -1.57
CA LEU A 33 0.86 15.12 -0.82
C LEU A 33 -0.66 15.07 -1.05
N ASN A 34 -1.18 13.87 -1.31
CA ASN A 34 -2.61 13.61 -1.30
C ASN A 34 -3.18 13.74 0.14
N PRO A 35 -4.46 14.13 0.31
CA PRO A 35 -5.07 14.28 1.62
C PRO A 35 -4.93 13.02 2.51
N THR A 36 -4.45 13.21 3.73
CA THR A 36 -4.31 12.15 4.73
C THR A 36 -5.66 11.73 5.28
N ARG A 37 -5.95 10.43 5.26
CA ARG A 37 -7.19 9.89 5.85
C ARG A 37 -6.94 9.38 7.27
N HIS A 38 -7.00 10.28 8.25
CA HIS A 38 -6.71 9.97 9.67
C HIS A 38 -7.60 8.88 10.30
N LYS A 39 -8.74 8.53 9.70
CA LYS A 39 -9.66 7.49 10.19
C LYS A 39 -9.10 6.06 10.15
N PHE A 40 -7.92 5.84 9.58
CA PHE A 40 -7.35 4.50 9.37
C PHE A 40 -6.21 4.14 10.34
N PHE A 41 -6.18 4.80 11.49
CA PHE A 41 -5.22 4.53 12.57
C PHE A 41 -5.15 3.04 12.95
N HIS A 42 -6.28 2.33 12.88
CA HIS A 42 -6.34 0.89 13.09
C HIS A 42 -5.43 0.10 12.13
N TYR A 43 -5.43 0.45 10.84
CA TYR A 43 -4.57 -0.21 9.86
C TYR A 43 -3.10 0.18 10.01
N VAL A 44 -2.80 1.41 10.45
CA VAL A 44 -1.43 1.81 10.79
C VAL A 44 -0.89 0.92 11.91
N GLN A 45 -1.64 0.79 13.01
CA GLN A 45 -1.26 -0.06 14.13
C GLN A 45 -1.11 -1.54 13.72
N LEU A 46 -2.01 -2.03 12.87
CA LEU A 46 -1.92 -3.40 12.36
C LEU A 46 -0.66 -3.61 11.51
N LEU A 47 -0.29 -2.65 10.66
CA LEU A 47 0.93 -2.73 9.87
C LEU A 47 2.20 -2.59 10.71
N GLU A 48 2.22 -1.71 11.72
CA GLU A 48 3.34 -1.61 12.66
C GLU A 48 3.54 -2.93 13.40
N ARG A 49 2.47 -3.55 13.89
CA ARG A 49 2.53 -4.88 14.51
C ARG A 49 3.01 -5.95 13.53
N PHE A 50 2.56 -5.91 12.28
CA PHE A 50 3.03 -6.83 11.23
C PHE A 50 4.53 -6.70 10.97
N LEU A 51 5.03 -5.47 10.82
CA LEU A 51 6.45 -5.19 10.55
C LEU A 51 7.37 -5.56 11.73
N ASN A 52 6.84 -5.59 12.95
CA ASN A 52 7.55 -5.98 14.17
C ASN A 52 7.38 -7.47 14.53
N GLU A 53 6.79 -8.29 13.65
CA GLU A 53 6.50 -9.71 13.90
C GLU A 53 5.56 -9.96 15.10
N GLN A 54 4.71 -8.98 15.44
CA GLN A 54 3.77 -9.00 16.58
C GLN A 54 2.32 -9.27 16.16
N ILE A 55 2.13 -9.99 15.06
CA ILE A 55 0.83 -10.29 14.47
C ILE A 55 0.63 -11.80 14.34
N ASP A 56 -0.56 -12.28 14.71
CA ASP A 56 -0.92 -13.68 14.50
C ASP A 56 -1.12 -13.98 13.00
N GLU A 57 -0.95 -15.23 12.57
CA GLU A 57 -1.19 -15.66 11.18
C GLU A 57 -2.61 -15.31 10.70
N ILE A 58 -3.62 -15.40 11.57
CA ILE A 58 -5.01 -15.06 11.22
C ILE A 58 -5.14 -13.55 10.96
N GLU A 59 -4.44 -12.72 11.73
CA GLU A 59 -4.49 -11.26 11.61
C GLU A 59 -3.77 -10.73 10.36
N LYS A 60 -2.93 -11.54 9.69
CA LYS A 60 -2.26 -11.16 8.43
C LYS A 60 -3.24 -11.04 7.26
N ILE A 61 -4.36 -11.76 7.30
CA ILE A 61 -5.36 -11.76 6.22
C ILE A 61 -6.42 -10.71 6.53
N ASN A 62 -6.30 -9.54 5.89
CA ASN A 62 -7.28 -8.45 6.03
C ASN A 62 -8.18 -8.32 4.81
N ILE A 63 -9.50 -8.36 5.03
CA ILE A 63 -10.52 -8.14 4.00
C ILE A 63 -10.99 -6.69 4.07
N LEU A 64 -10.46 -5.85 3.17
CA LEU A 64 -10.90 -4.46 3.04
C LEU A 64 -12.02 -4.36 1.99
N SER A 65 -13.28 -4.38 2.46
CA SER A 65 -14.45 -4.21 1.61
C SER A 65 -14.74 -2.73 1.30
N GLY A 66 -15.45 -2.46 0.20
CA GLY A 66 -15.90 -1.12 -0.15
C GLY A 66 -16.23 -0.95 -1.62
N ILE A 67 -16.99 0.09 -1.95
CA ILE A 67 -17.45 0.39 -3.30
C ILE A 67 -16.23 0.61 -4.24
N ARG A 68 -16.37 0.24 -5.52
CA ARG A 68 -15.34 0.50 -6.53
C ARG A 68 -15.05 2.00 -6.59
N GLY A 69 -13.77 2.39 -6.64
CA GLY A 69 -13.36 3.80 -6.72
C GLY A 69 -13.32 4.56 -5.39
N VAL A 70 -13.71 3.96 -4.26
CA VAL A 70 -13.70 4.64 -2.93
C VAL A 70 -12.29 4.98 -2.38
N GLY A 71 -11.23 4.54 -3.08
CA GLY A 71 -9.84 4.78 -2.70
C GLY A 71 -9.21 3.70 -1.81
N LYS A 72 -9.65 2.44 -1.91
CA LYS A 72 -9.08 1.31 -1.14
C LYS A 72 -7.58 1.12 -1.41
N THR A 73 -7.17 1.10 -2.68
CA THR A 73 -5.75 0.96 -3.04
C THR A 73 -4.95 2.20 -2.64
N THR A 74 -5.55 3.39 -2.78
CA THR A 74 -4.96 4.64 -2.29
C THR A 74 -4.65 4.59 -0.81
N LEU A 75 -5.61 4.11 -0.02
CA LEU A 75 -5.43 3.91 1.41
C LEU A 75 -4.26 2.96 1.72
N LEU A 76 -4.24 1.78 1.11
CA LEU A 76 -3.16 0.80 1.33
C LEU A 76 -1.79 1.36 0.94
N GLY A 77 -1.71 2.11 -0.17
CA GLY A 77 -0.48 2.79 -0.58
C GLY A 77 -0.02 3.84 0.43
N GLN A 78 -0.94 4.70 0.91
CA GLN A 78 -0.63 5.70 1.93
C GLN A 78 -0.15 5.06 3.24
N LEU A 79 -0.79 3.96 3.65
CA LEU A 79 -0.42 3.20 4.84
C LEU A 79 0.97 2.56 4.74
N TYR A 80 1.32 2.00 3.57
CA TYR A 80 2.65 1.43 3.32
C TYR A 80 3.76 2.47 3.53
N PHE A 81 3.50 3.74 3.21
CA PHE A 81 4.42 4.84 3.44
C PHE A 81 4.16 5.63 4.72
N ALA A 82 3.23 5.23 5.56
CA ALA A 82 2.96 5.90 6.83
C ALA A 82 4.24 6.13 7.68
N PRO A 83 5.24 5.22 7.70
CA PRO A 83 6.51 5.48 8.39
C PRO A 83 7.31 6.70 7.90
N LYS A 84 7.07 7.19 6.67
CA LYS A 84 7.68 8.44 6.18
C LYS A 84 7.07 9.69 6.82
N PHE A 85 5.85 9.59 7.32
CA PHE A 85 5.05 10.72 7.84
C PHE A 85 4.89 10.68 9.35
N ILE A 86 5.04 9.50 9.96
CA ILE A 86 5.07 9.33 11.40
C ILE A 86 6.53 9.50 11.82
N SER A 87 6.88 10.68 12.33
CA SER A 87 8.14 10.86 13.06
C SER A 87 8.19 9.81 14.17
N LYS A 88 9.25 8.98 14.20
CA LYS A 88 9.47 8.03 15.30
C LYS A 88 9.19 8.76 16.61
N SER A 89 8.16 8.33 17.35
CA SER A 89 8.05 8.71 18.75
C SER A 89 9.32 8.20 19.42
N GLN A 90 10.20 9.11 19.81
CA GLN A 90 11.29 8.82 20.74
C GLN A 90 10.70 8.32 22.05
#